data_AF-A0A967I291-F1
#
_entry.id   AF-A0A967I291-F1
#
_cell.length_a   1.000
_cell.length_b   1.000
_cell.length_c   1.000
_cell.angle_alpha   90.00
_cell.angle_beta   90.00
_cell.angle_gamma   90.00
#
_symmetry.space_group_name_H-M   'P 1'
#
loop_
_entity.id
_entity.type
_entity.pdbx_description
1 polymer ?
#
loop_
_entity_poly.entity_id
_entity_poly.type
_entity_poly.pdbx_seq_one_letter_code
_entity_poly.pdbx_strand_id
1 'polypeptide(L)' 'ETWRVGHTPFEDRLVKRVVDIAEQFGYPSHSMVSGAGHDASYMSQVAPTAMIFVPSIGGRSHV' A
#
# COMPACT_ATOMS: atom_id res chain seq x y z
N GLU A 1 -15.63 6.79 21.75
CA GLU A 1 -14.96 7.69 20.80
C GLU A 1 -14.36 6.82 19.69
N THR A 2 -14.53 7.18 18.41
CA THR A 2 -13.98 6.40 17.28
C THR A 2 -12.71 7.08 16.76
N TRP A 3 -11.60 6.37 16.81
CA TRP A 3 -10.32 6.85 16.31
C TRP A 3 -10.37 6.96 14.78
N ARG A 4 -10.03 8.13 14.22
CA ARG A 4 -10.01 8.39 12.77
C ARG A 4 -8.58 8.70 12.34
N VAL A 5 -8.12 8.00 11.31
CA VAL A 5 -6.83 8.27 10.67
C VAL A 5 -7.11 8.97 9.34
N GLY A 6 -6.40 10.06 9.08
CA GLY A 6 -6.47 10.75 7.79
C GLY A 6 -5.88 9.91 6.66
N HIS A 7 -6.28 10.21 5.43
CA HIS A 7 -5.63 9.65 4.25
C HIS A 7 -4.13 9.97 4.28
N THR A 8 -3.31 8.93 4.09
CA THR A 8 -1.84 9.05 4.08
C THR A 8 -1.32 8.78 2.68
N PRO A 9 -0.92 9.82 1.91
CA PRO A 9 -0.32 9.61 0.60
C PRO A 9 1.07 8.98 0.73
N PHE A 10 1.37 8.03 -0.15
CA PHE A 10 2.71 7.48 -0.32
C PHE A 10 3.48 8.20 -1.42
N GLU A 11 4.79 8.00 -1.46
CA GLU A 11 5.66 8.75 -2.37
C GLU A 11 5.51 8.23 -3.82
N ASP A 12 5.12 9.12 -4.73
CA ASP A 12 4.72 8.77 -6.10
C ASP A 12 5.82 8.04 -6.89
N ARG A 13 7.10 8.43 -6.74
CA ARG A 13 8.20 7.79 -7.46
C ARG A 13 8.41 6.35 -7.00
N LEU A 14 8.23 6.05 -5.72
CA LEU A 14 8.31 4.70 -5.15
C LEU A 14 7.09 3.86 -5.56
N VAL A 15 5.88 4.43 -5.51
CA VAL A 15 4.67 3.76 -6.01
C VAL A 15 4.82 3.41 -7.48
N LYS A 16 5.29 4.34 -8.31
CA LYS A 16 5.58 4.09 -9.72
C LYS A 16 6.65 3.00 -9.90
N ARG A 17 7.73 3.04 -9.11
CA ARG A 17 8.79 2.02 -9.16
C ARG A 17 8.25 0.62 -8.86
N VAL A 18 7.32 0.49 -7.91
CA VAL A 18 6.67 -0.80 -7.62
C VAL A 18 5.91 -1.32 -8.84
N VAL A 19 5.11 -0.47 -9.48
CA VAL A 19 4.33 -0.84 -10.68
C VAL A 19 5.27 -1.22 -11.84
N ASP A 20 6.27 -0.40 -12.13
CA ASP A 20 7.23 -0.63 -13.22
C ASP A 20 7.99 -1.95 -13.04
N ILE A 21 8.31 -2.33 -11.78
CA ILE A 21 8.96 -3.60 -11.47
C ILE A 21 7.98 -4.77 -11.64
N ALA A 22 6.74 -4.64 -11.17
CA ALA A 22 5.73 -5.68 -11.37
C ALA A 22 5.50 -5.98 -12.86
N GLU A 23 5.46 -4.94 -13.69
CA GLU A 23 5.38 -5.05 -15.15
C GLU A 23 6.60 -5.76 -15.75
N GLN A 24 7.83 -5.42 -15.33
CA GLN A 24 9.06 -6.07 -15.80
C GLN A 24 9.07 -7.58 -15.55
N PHE A 25 8.49 -8.02 -14.44
CA PHE A 25 8.36 -9.45 -14.10
C PHE A 25 7.11 -10.11 -14.68
N GLY A 26 6.25 -9.36 -15.39
CA GLY A 26 5.02 -9.88 -15.98
C GLY A 26 3.93 -10.21 -14.97
N TYR A 27 3.95 -9.60 -13.78
CA TYR A 27 2.91 -9.79 -12.78
C TYR A 27 1.69 -8.92 -13.07
N PRO A 28 0.46 -9.48 -13.10
CA PRO A 28 -0.74 -8.68 -13.17
C PRO A 28 -0.84 -7.82 -11.90
N SER A 29 -1.01 -6.52 -12.06
CA SER A 29 -1.08 -5.56 -10.97
C SER A 29 -2.04 -4.42 -11.28
N HIS A 30 -2.49 -3.73 -10.25
CA HIS A 30 -3.29 -2.51 -10.35
C HIS A 30 -3.02 -1.62 -9.13
N SER A 31 -3.22 -0.31 -9.27
CA SER A 31 -3.11 0.63 -8.16
C SER A 31 -4.33 0.54 -7.24
N MET A 32 -4.12 0.66 -5.93
CA MET A 32 -5.19 0.61 -4.94
C MET A 32 -4.88 1.48 -3.72
N VAL A 33 -5.94 1.87 -3.00
CA VAL A 33 -5.84 2.52 -1.67
C VAL A 33 -5.97 1.44 -0.60
N SER A 34 -5.14 1.48 0.45
CA SER A 34 -5.33 0.57 1.59
C SER A 34 -6.54 1.01 2.43
N GLY A 35 -7.43 0.05 2.72
CA GLY A 35 -8.56 0.25 3.62
C GLY A 35 -8.23 0.05 5.11
N ALA A 36 -6.99 -0.35 5.43
CA ALA A 36 -6.54 -0.64 6.79
C ALA A 36 -5.39 0.29 7.20
N GLY A 37 -5.22 0.47 8.51
CA GLY A 37 -4.04 1.13 9.07
C GLY A 37 -2.82 0.20 9.03
N HIS A 38 -1.65 0.75 8.70
CA HIS A 38 -0.38 0.03 8.70
C HIS A 38 0.72 0.90 9.29
N ASP A 39 1.79 0.29 9.79
CA ASP A 39 2.98 1.01 10.26
C ASP A 39 3.58 1.91 9.17
N ALA A 40 3.42 1.51 7.90
CA ALA A 40 3.83 2.29 6.74
C ALA A 40 3.23 3.70 6.72
N SER A 41 2.00 3.90 7.24
CA SER A 41 1.39 5.23 7.33
C SER A 41 2.19 6.15 8.25
N TYR A 42 2.72 5.63 9.36
CA TYR A 42 3.60 6.39 10.24
C TYR A 42 5.00 6.57 9.65
N MET A 43 5.55 5.52 9.04
CA MET A 43 6.86 5.58 8.37
C MET A 43 6.90 6.62 7.25
N SER A 44 5.79 6.84 6.54
CA SER A 44 5.69 7.86 5.48
C SER A 44 5.96 9.29 5.97
N GLN A 45 5.81 9.55 7.28
CA GLN A 45 6.05 10.87 7.86
C GLN A 45 7.54 11.17 8.06
N VAL A 46 8.40 10.14 8.03
CA VAL A 46 9.84 10.27 8.32
C VAL A 46 10.73 9.77 7.17
N ALA A 47 10.18 9.02 6.21
CA ALA A 47 10.91 8.53 5.06
C ALA A 47 9.98 8.29 3.85
N PRO A 48 10.50 8.44 2.61
CA PRO A 48 9.80 7.99 1.41
C PRO A 48 9.37 6.52 1.54
N THR A 49 8.07 6.28 1.44
CA THR A 49 7.46 4.97 1.71
C THR A 49 6.46 4.63 0.60
N ALA A 50 6.34 3.34 0.28
CA ALA A 50 5.31 2.75 -0.58
C ALA A 50 4.96 1.34 -0.05
N MET A 51 3.85 0.77 -0.49
CA MET A 51 3.40 -0.56 -0.10
C MET A 51 3.20 -1.47 -1.32
N ILE A 52 3.40 -2.77 -1.12
CA ILE A 52 3.08 -3.83 -2.08
C ILE A 52 2.05 -4.74 -1.43
N PHE A 53 0.94 -5.00 -2.12
CA PHE A 53 -0.08 -5.94 -1.68
C PHE A 53 -0.05 -7.22 -2.49
N VAL A 54 -0.44 -8.32 -1.85
CA VAL A 54 -0.75 -9.60 -2.48
C VAL A 54 -2.18 -10.01 -2.11
N PRO A 55 -2.90 -10.76 -2.96
CA PRO A 55 -4.26 -11.17 -2.65
C PRO A 55 -4.31 -12.15 -1.47
N SER A 56 -5.36 -12.05 -0.65
CA SER A 56 -5.72 -13.02 0.37
C SER A 56 -6.93 -13.85 -0.09
N ILE A 57 -6.97 -15.14 0.29
CA ILE A 57 -8.07 -16.05 -0.04
C ILE A 57 -9.37 -15.49 0.55
N GLY A 58 -10.31 -15.14 -0.32
CA GLY A 58 -11.59 -14.52 0.06
C GLY A 58 -11.46 -13.18 0.79
N GLY A 59 -10.32 -12.50 0.70
CA GLY A 59 -10.07 -11.22 1.39
C GLY A 59 -10.02 -11.34 2.92
N ARG A 60 -9.84 -12.55 3.45
CA ARG A 60 -9.83 -12.82 4.90
C ARG A 60 -8.53 -12.29 5.53
N SER A 61 -8.64 -11.67 6.70
CA SER A 61 -7.47 -11.14 7.43
C SER A 61 -7.62 -11.34 8.94
N HIS A 62 -8.61 -10.71 9.59
CA HIS A 62 -8.83 -10.78 11.04
C HIS A 62 -10.11 -11.55 11.39
N VAL A 63 -10.16 -12.83 10.98
CA VAL A 63 -11.36 -13.68 11.03
C VAL A 63 -11.07 -15.06 11.59
#